data_AF-A0A924F3H5-F1
#
_entry.id   AF-A0A924F3H5-F1
#
_cell.length_a   1.000
_cell.length_b   1.000
_cell.length_c   1.000
_cell.angle_alpha   90.00
_cell.angle_beta   90.00
_cell.angle_gamma   90.00
#
_symmetry.space_group_name_H-M   'P 1'
#
loop_
_entity.id
_entity.type
_entity.pdbx_description
1 polymer ?
#
loop_
_entity_poly.entity_id
_entity_poly.type
_entity_poly.pdbx_seq_one_letter_code
_entity_poly.pdbx_strand_id
1 'polypeptide(L)'
;MTEACSERKRDIREIQWYASDAQQLQTRDGTNVAGYYEHKRNRIVLRGDQRYSGPAVRHEMLHALLGKMEGHPREAFLEKCAGTVICLDECSRQGGPWPAEDRGASRGPASLLTIRASSPHDSVVRSDPTSIFSASVMATNETSRPLIVILPPSGDAGPPATFGFTIITTSVSLFYDERVSNPGSVRFAVGETKRWVVDIEASELSPGMAQFYGSFDGIRPARPLSFMVLP
;
A
#
# COMPACT_ATOMS: atom_id res chain seq x y z
N MET A 1 3.87 5.63 -8.69
CA MET A 1 2.95 5.58 -7.52
C MET A 1 3.46 6.42 -6.36
N THR A 2 4.70 6.24 -5.88
CA THR A 2 5.24 7.02 -4.75
C THR A 2 5.31 8.53 -5.02
N GLU A 3 5.72 8.96 -6.21
CA GLU A 3 5.69 10.38 -6.59
C GLU A 3 4.28 10.98 -6.54
N ALA A 4 3.27 10.20 -6.94
CA ALA A 4 1.89 10.65 -6.95
C ALA A 4 1.34 10.81 -5.52
N CYS A 5 1.59 9.84 -4.62
CA CYS A 5 1.11 9.96 -3.23
C CYS A 5 1.87 11.05 -2.46
N SER A 6 3.18 11.21 -2.71
CA SER A 6 3.99 12.20 -1.99
C SER A 6 3.87 13.62 -2.54
N GLU A 7 3.21 13.78 -3.71
CA GLU A 7 3.14 15.04 -4.46
C GLU A 7 4.53 15.62 -4.80
N ARG A 8 5.53 14.74 -4.88
CA ARG A 8 6.93 15.08 -5.15
C ARG A 8 7.42 14.33 -6.37
N LYS A 9 8.26 15.00 -7.15
CA LYS A 9 8.89 14.40 -8.33
C LYS A 9 10.40 14.40 -8.18
N ARG A 10 11.04 13.36 -8.69
CA ARG A 10 12.50 13.27 -8.79
C ARG A 10 12.89 12.33 -9.92
N ASP A 11 14.00 12.62 -10.60
CA ASP A 11 14.53 11.68 -11.56
C ASP A 11 15.07 10.43 -10.83
N ILE A 12 14.31 9.34 -10.91
CA ILE A 12 14.66 8.07 -10.26
C ILE A 12 15.94 7.46 -10.82
N ARG A 13 16.38 7.88 -12.02
CA ARG A 13 17.65 7.44 -12.61
C ARG A 13 18.87 7.99 -11.87
N GLU A 14 18.70 9.05 -11.08
CA GLU A 14 19.76 9.57 -10.22
C GLU A 14 19.98 8.70 -8.97
N ILE A 15 19.00 7.84 -8.63
CA ILE A 15 19.07 6.98 -7.45
C ILE A 15 19.80 5.69 -7.81
N GLN A 16 20.85 5.37 -7.07
CA GLN A 16 21.56 4.10 -7.21
C GLN A 16 20.80 3.00 -6.46
N TRP A 17 20.62 1.84 -7.09
CA TRP A 17 19.88 0.72 -6.51
C TRP A 17 20.81 -0.45 -6.23
N TYR A 18 20.70 -1.00 -5.03
CA TYR A 18 21.44 -2.18 -4.60
C TYR A 18 20.49 -3.19 -3.97
N ALA A 19 20.65 -4.45 -4.32
CA ALA A 19 20.06 -5.57 -3.59
C ALA A 19 21.20 -6.30 -2.87
N SER A 20 21.06 -6.50 -1.56
CA SER A 20 22.04 -7.23 -0.76
C SER A 20 21.75 -8.72 -0.76
N ASP A 21 22.78 -9.56 -0.89
CA ASP A 21 22.67 -11.01 -0.69
C ASP A 21 22.57 -11.40 0.79
N ALA A 22 22.68 -10.43 1.71
CA ALA A 22 22.56 -10.69 3.13
C ALA A 22 21.12 -11.08 3.50
N GLN A 23 20.99 -12.10 4.35
CA GLN A 23 19.70 -12.52 4.90
C GLN A 23 19.07 -11.45 5.83
N GLN A 24 19.86 -10.50 6.31
CA GLN A 24 19.42 -9.39 7.14
C GLN A 24 20.14 -8.12 6.71
N LEU A 25 19.39 -7.02 6.66
CA LEU A 25 19.95 -5.67 6.64
C LEU A 25 19.68 -5.05 8.00
N GLN A 26 20.72 -4.52 8.63
CA GLN A 26 20.63 -3.89 9.94
C GLN A 26 20.98 -2.40 9.84
N THR A 27 20.17 -1.59 10.50
CA THR A 27 20.51 -0.19 10.82
C THR A 27 21.60 -0.15 11.90
N ARG A 28 22.14 1.05 12.17
CA ARG A 28 23.25 1.23 13.14
C ARG A 28 22.89 0.84 14.58
N ASP A 29 21.61 0.93 14.93
CA ASP A 29 21.04 0.52 16.22
C ASP A 29 20.65 -0.98 16.27
N GLY A 30 20.93 -1.74 15.20
CA GLY A 30 20.70 -3.19 15.13
C GLY A 30 19.30 -3.59 14.66
N THR A 31 18.44 -2.64 14.27
CA THR A 31 17.10 -2.94 13.76
C THR A 31 17.19 -3.61 12.38
N ASN A 32 16.53 -4.77 12.23
CA ASN A 32 16.40 -5.44 10.95
C ASN A 32 15.40 -4.68 10.06
N VAL A 33 15.83 -4.32 8.86
CA VAL A 33 15.02 -3.56 7.89
C VAL A 33 14.89 -4.28 6.56
N ALA A 34 13.80 -4.00 5.83
CA ALA A 34 13.61 -4.48 4.47
C ALA A 34 14.53 -3.74 3.47
N GLY A 35 14.90 -2.50 3.81
CA GLY A 35 15.82 -1.67 3.06
C GLY A 35 16.13 -0.37 3.79
N TYR A 36 16.94 0.46 3.16
CA TYR A 36 17.19 1.84 3.59
C TYR A 36 17.60 2.73 2.41
N TYR A 37 17.21 4.00 2.48
CA TYR A 37 17.77 5.07 1.67
C TYR A 37 18.95 5.76 2.37
N GLU A 38 20.12 5.78 1.74
CA GLU A 38 21.27 6.56 2.19
C GLU A 38 21.36 7.88 1.43
N HIS A 39 20.91 8.95 2.07
CA HIS A 39 20.90 10.29 1.49
C HIS A 39 22.25 10.74 0.94
N LYS A 40 23.36 10.51 1.68
CA LYS A 40 24.71 11.00 1.33
C LYS A 40 25.23 10.47 -0.02
N ARG A 41 24.79 9.29 -0.44
CA ARG A 41 25.20 8.65 -1.69
C ARG A 41 24.07 8.54 -2.71
N ASN A 42 22.90 9.09 -2.38
CA ASN A 42 21.69 8.97 -3.17
C ASN A 42 21.40 7.53 -3.62
N ARG A 43 21.41 6.59 -2.68
CA ARG A 43 21.21 5.17 -2.99
C ARG A 43 20.16 4.52 -2.12
N ILE A 44 19.46 3.56 -2.69
CA ILE A 44 18.54 2.66 -1.99
C ILE A 44 19.21 1.29 -1.95
N VAL A 45 19.24 0.70 -0.75
CA VAL A 45 19.71 -0.66 -0.52
C VAL A 45 18.54 -1.48 0.01
N LEU A 46 18.18 -2.55 -0.69
CA LEU A 46 17.13 -3.48 -0.31
C LEU A 46 17.73 -4.83 0.10
N ARG A 47 17.05 -5.53 1.01
CA ARG A 47 17.35 -6.93 1.30
C ARG A 47 16.99 -7.77 0.06
N GLY A 48 17.76 -8.82 -0.23
CA GLY A 48 17.67 -9.53 -1.50
C GLY A 48 16.27 -10.08 -1.81
N ASP A 49 15.57 -10.57 -0.79
CA ASP A 49 14.17 -11.05 -0.83
C ASP A 49 13.13 -9.93 -0.90
N GLN A 50 13.52 -8.67 -0.65
CA GLN A 50 12.63 -7.50 -0.67
C GLN A 50 12.74 -6.68 -1.95
N ARG A 51 13.63 -7.06 -2.89
CA ARG A 51 13.87 -6.30 -4.12
C ARG A 51 12.65 -6.18 -5.04
N TYR A 52 11.70 -7.11 -4.93
CA TYR A 52 10.42 -7.10 -5.66
C TYR A 52 9.21 -6.81 -4.76
N SER A 53 9.44 -6.57 -3.47
CA SER A 53 8.39 -6.10 -2.55
C SER A 53 8.04 -4.66 -2.91
N GLY A 54 7.01 -4.49 -3.74
CA GLY A 54 6.53 -3.18 -4.17
C GLY A 54 6.33 -2.20 -3.00
N PRO A 55 5.69 -2.61 -1.88
CA PRO A 55 5.55 -1.74 -0.70
C PRO A 55 6.88 -1.30 -0.09
N ALA A 56 7.89 -2.19 0.00
CA ALA A 56 9.22 -1.86 0.53
C ALA A 56 10.01 -0.96 -0.43
N VAL A 57 10.00 -1.27 -1.72
CA VAL A 57 10.60 -0.43 -2.77
C VAL A 57 10.02 0.98 -2.71
N ARG A 58 8.68 1.10 -2.67
CA ARG A 58 8.01 2.40 -2.61
C ARG A 58 8.28 3.15 -1.31
N HIS A 59 8.50 2.45 -0.18
CA HIS A 59 8.92 3.05 1.09
C HIS A 59 10.28 3.75 0.95
N GLU A 60 11.28 3.06 0.42
CA GLU A 60 12.61 3.66 0.25
C GLU A 60 12.63 4.75 -0.83
N MET A 61 11.81 4.61 -1.87
CA MET A 61 11.57 5.70 -2.82
C MET A 61 10.99 6.94 -2.14
N LEU A 62 10.12 6.78 -1.13
CA LEU A 62 9.53 7.90 -0.43
C LEU A 62 10.61 8.65 0.36
N HIS A 63 11.50 7.94 1.06
CA HIS A 63 12.68 8.57 1.66
C HIS A 63 13.52 9.33 0.62
N ALA A 64 13.76 8.74 -0.54
CA ALA A 64 14.51 9.40 -1.61
C ALA A 64 13.83 10.67 -2.15
N LEU A 65 12.49 10.72 -2.17
CA LEU A 65 11.71 11.91 -2.56
C LEU A 65 11.68 12.98 -1.46
N LEU A 66 11.71 12.57 -0.18
CA LEU A 66 11.77 13.48 0.96
C LEU A 66 13.19 14.05 1.16
N GLY A 67 14.23 13.36 0.70
CA GLY A 67 15.59 13.86 0.62
C GLY A 67 16.32 13.81 1.96
N LYS A 68 16.61 14.98 2.55
CA LYS A 68 17.36 15.11 3.83
C LYS A 68 16.50 14.89 5.07
N MET A 69 15.21 14.63 4.89
CA MET A 69 14.28 14.42 5.99
C MET A 69 14.56 13.04 6.61
N GLU A 70 14.86 13.03 7.90
CA GLU A 70 15.09 11.80 8.65
C GLU A 70 13.76 11.23 9.19
N GLY A 71 13.75 9.91 9.40
CA GLY A 71 12.63 9.18 9.99
C GLY A 71 11.39 9.07 9.08
N HIS A 72 10.24 8.76 9.67
CA HIS A 72 8.96 8.59 8.98
C HIS A 72 7.97 9.70 9.31
N PRO A 73 8.06 10.91 8.71
CA PRO A 73 7.11 11.99 8.91
C PRO A 73 5.67 11.51 8.70
N ARG A 74 4.79 11.77 9.68
CA ARG A 74 3.38 11.33 9.65
C ARG A 74 2.69 11.72 8.35
N GLU A 75 2.76 12.99 7.98
CA GLU A 75 2.07 13.52 6.79
C GLU A 75 2.46 12.72 5.53
N ALA A 76 3.74 12.36 5.39
CA ALA A 76 4.21 11.62 4.24
C ALA A 76 3.83 10.13 4.31
N PHE A 77 4.13 9.45 5.41
CA PHE A 77 4.08 7.99 5.49
C PHE A 77 2.74 7.42 5.99
N LEU A 78 2.09 8.11 6.93
CA LEU A 78 0.89 7.64 7.61
C LEU A 78 -0.38 8.36 7.13
N GLU A 79 -0.24 9.41 6.31
CA GLU A 79 -1.35 10.13 5.69
C GLU A 79 -1.26 10.00 4.16
N LYS A 80 -0.47 10.84 3.49
CA LYS A 80 -0.47 10.96 2.02
C LYS A 80 -0.12 9.65 1.29
N CYS A 81 0.88 8.91 1.76
CA CYS A 81 1.29 7.64 1.18
C CYS A 81 0.86 6.40 1.97
N ALA A 82 -0.03 6.55 2.96
CA ALA A 82 -0.58 5.41 3.69
C ALA A 82 -1.23 4.42 2.71
N GLY A 83 -0.93 3.13 2.85
CA GLY A 83 -1.40 2.07 1.96
C GLY A 83 -0.69 1.98 0.60
N THR A 84 0.11 2.98 0.22
CA THR A 84 1.01 2.89 -0.94
C THR A 84 2.38 2.35 -0.54
N VAL A 85 2.91 2.78 0.60
CA VAL A 85 4.16 2.29 1.17
C VAL A 85 3.87 1.40 2.37
N ILE A 86 4.73 0.42 2.64
CA ILE A 86 4.65 -0.31 3.91
C ILE A 86 5.06 0.64 5.04
N CYS A 87 4.20 0.83 6.05
CA CYS A 87 4.57 1.58 7.25
C CYS A 87 3.83 1.01 8.46
N LEU A 88 4.55 0.16 9.20
CA LEU A 88 4.03 -0.53 10.38
C LEU A 88 4.42 0.23 11.66
N ASP A 89 4.51 -0.49 12.78
CA ASP A 89 4.66 0.03 14.14
C ASP A 89 5.74 1.11 14.29
N GLU A 90 6.88 0.95 13.63
CA GLU A 90 7.97 1.92 13.71
C GLU A 90 7.59 3.29 13.14
N CYS A 91 6.90 3.30 11.99
CA CYS A 91 6.44 4.55 11.40
C CYS A 91 5.42 5.26 12.29
N SER A 92 4.50 4.49 12.87
CA SER A 92 3.50 5.02 13.79
C SER A 92 4.15 5.66 15.02
N ARG A 93 5.20 5.03 15.54
CA ARG A 93 6.00 5.54 16.66
C ARG A 93 6.74 6.82 16.29
N GLN A 94 7.43 6.85 15.13
CA GLN A 94 8.21 8.00 14.68
C GLN A 94 7.34 9.18 14.25
N GLY A 95 6.14 8.93 13.73
CA GLY A 95 5.25 9.98 13.29
C GLY A 95 4.80 10.90 14.43
N GLY A 96 4.72 10.40 15.67
CA GLY A 96 4.22 11.13 16.85
C GLY A 96 2.77 10.78 17.24
N PRO A 97 2.01 11.64 17.95
CA PRO A 97 0.60 11.38 18.25
C PRO A 97 -0.31 11.63 17.04
N TRP A 98 -1.39 10.85 16.92
CA TRP A 98 -2.44 11.11 15.93
C TRP A 98 -3.15 12.44 16.20
N PRO A 99 -3.52 13.21 15.16
CA PRO A 99 -4.39 14.35 15.33
C PRO A 99 -5.69 13.96 16.06
N ALA A 100 -6.21 14.92 16.84
CA ALA A 100 -7.50 14.77 17.48
C ALA A 100 -8.59 14.49 16.44
N GLU A 101 -9.62 13.74 16.84
CA GLU A 101 -10.78 13.51 15.96
C GLU A 101 -11.46 14.83 15.62
N ASP A 102 -11.86 14.97 14.36
CA ASP A 102 -12.71 16.06 13.95
C ASP A 102 -14.07 15.91 14.65
N ARG A 103 -14.43 16.91 15.48
CA ARG A 103 -15.70 16.94 16.22
C ARG A 103 -16.92 16.99 15.30
N GLY A 104 -16.74 17.45 14.06
CA GLY A 104 -17.77 17.48 13.03
C GLY A 104 -17.89 16.20 12.20
N ALA A 105 -17.03 15.19 12.44
CA ALA A 105 -17.05 13.97 11.65
C ALA A 105 -18.30 13.13 11.95
N SER A 106 -18.97 12.70 10.89
CA SER A 106 -20.00 11.67 10.97
C SER A 106 -19.35 10.32 11.26
N ARG A 107 -20.03 9.46 12.02
CA ARG A 107 -19.64 8.06 12.21
C ARG A 107 -20.60 7.18 11.44
N GLY A 108 -20.10 6.23 10.65
CA GLY A 108 -20.97 5.40 9.81
C GLY A 108 -20.26 4.19 9.19
N PRO A 109 -21.00 3.33 8.47
CA PRO A 109 -20.44 2.16 7.83
C PRO A 109 -19.59 2.51 6.60
N ALA A 110 -18.76 1.57 6.16
CA ALA A 110 -17.98 1.72 4.92
C ALA A 110 -18.84 1.88 3.66
N SER A 111 -20.13 1.54 3.70
CA SER A 111 -21.05 1.69 2.56
C SER A 111 -21.35 3.14 2.20
N LEU A 112 -20.89 4.10 3.01
CA LEU A 112 -20.88 5.52 2.69
C LEU A 112 -19.68 5.93 1.81
N LEU A 113 -18.72 5.03 1.58
CA LEU A 113 -17.56 5.26 0.73
C LEU A 113 -17.82 4.77 -0.70
N THR A 114 -17.26 5.49 -1.67
CA THR A 114 -17.15 5.02 -3.05
C THR A 114 -15.87 4.22 -3.20
N ILE A 115 -15.99 2.93 -3.55
CA ILE A 115 -14.86 2.02 -3.74
C ILE A 115 -14.56 1.86 -5.23
N ARG A 116 -13.29 2.03 -5.61
CA ARG A 116 -12.79 1.86 -6.98
C ARG A 116 -11.55 1.00 -6.99
N ALA A 117 -11.31 0.32 -8.10
CA ALA A 117 -10.05 -0.37 -8.36
C ALA A 117 -9.51 0.07 -9.73
N SER A 118 -8.19 0.14 -9.86
CA SER A 118 -7.53 0.35 -11.16
C SER A 118 -6.20 -0.40 -11.22
N SER A 119 -5.78 -0.76 -12.43
CA SER A 119 -4.46 -1.32 -12.71
C SER A 119 -3.83 -0.55 -13.87
N PRO A 120 -2.51 -0.28 -13.86
CA PRO A 120 -1.81 0.29 -15.01
C PRO A 120 -1.66 -0.72 -16.16
N HIS A 121 -1.80 -2.02 -15.89
CA HIS A 121 -1.63 -3.09 -16.86
C HIS A 121 -2.84 -4.03 -16.86
N ASP A 122 -3.30 -4.42 -18.04
CA ASP A 122 -4.36 -5.39 -18.24
C ASP A 122 -3.81 -6.81 -18.52
N SER A 123 -2.49 -6.98 -18.43
CA SER A 123 -1.83 -8.27 -18.62
C SER A 123 -0.52 -8.36 -17.85
N VAL A 124 -0.12 -9.60 -17.55
CA VAL A 124 1.17 -9.97 -16.95
C VAL A 124 1.70 -11.24 -17.62
N VAL A 125 3.02 -11.42 -17.64
CA VAL A 125 3.69 -12.62 -18.20
C VAL A 125 4.21 -13.48 -17.07
N ARG A 126 3.72 -14.71 -16.92
CA ARG A 126 4.06 -15.60 -15.80
C ARG A 126 5.49 -16.14 -15.90
N SER A 127 5.98 -16.38 -17.11
CA SER A 127 7.34 -16.85 -17.36
C SER A 127 8.43 -15.80 -17.12
N ASP A 128 8.05 -14.53 -16.99
CA ASP A 128 8.98 -13.44 -16.64
C ASP A 128 9.08 -13.31 -15.12
N PRO A 129 10.24 -13.59 -14.50
CA PRO A 129 10.43 -13.52 -13.05
C PRO A 129 10.36 -12.09 -12.48
N THR A 130 10.27 -11.07 -13.34
CA THR A 130 10.13 -9.66 -12.95
C THR A 130 8.71 -9.12 -13.17
N SER A 131 7.82 -9.94 -13.72
CA SER A 131 6.46 -9.56 -14.04
C SER A 131 5.57 -9.57 -12.80
N ILE A 132 4.95 -8.42 -12.54
CA ILE A 132 4.15 -8.15 -11.34
C ILE A 132 2.80 -7.60 -11.79
N PHE A 133 1.71 -8.19 -11.30
CA PHE A 133 0.40 -7.57 -11.37
C PHE A 133 0.29 -6.53 -10.24
N SER A 134 0.07 -5.28 -10.60
CA SER A 134 -0.10 -4.19 -9.63
C SER A 134 -1.48 -3.57 -9.76
N ALA A 135 -2.20 -3.40 -8.66
CA ALA A 135 -3.51 -2.76 -8.65
C ALA A 135 -3.65 -1.78 -7.48
N SER A 136 -4.38 -0.70 -7.70
CA SER A 136 -4.80 0.23 -6.65
C SER A 136 -6.24 -0.03 -6.26
N VAL A 137 -6.51 -0.19 -4.97
CA VAL A 137 -7.85 -0.09 -4.37
C VAL A 137 -7.99 1.30 -3.77
N MET A 138 -9.06 1.99 -4.09
CA MET A 138 -9.33 3.37 -3.67
C MET A 138 -10.65 3.43 -2.94
N ALA A 139 -10.66 4.06 -1.77
CA ALA A 139 -11.85 4.34 -0.99
C ALA A 139 -11.99 5.86 -0.85
N THR A 140 -13.12 6.41 -1.30
CA THR A 140 -13.34 7.86 -1.34
C THR A 140 -14.55 8.26 -0.51
N ASN A 141 -14.38 9.24 0.37
CA ASN A 141 -15.50 9.88 1.06
C ASN A 141 -16.10 10.98 0.17
N GLU A 142 -17.14 10.64 -0.59
CA GLU A 142 -17.87 11.58 -1.45
C GLU A 142 -19.01 12.30 -0.70
N THR A 143 -19.13 12.11 0.62
CA THR A 143 -20.12 12.81 1.43
C THR A 143 -19.69 14.26 1.71
N SER A 144 -20.61 15.10 2.18
CA SER A 144 -20.34 16.50 2.50
C SER A 144 -19.74 16.73 3.90
N ARG A 145 -19.40 15.67 4.64
CA ARG A 145 -18.80 15.74 5.98
C ARG A 145 -17.62 14.79 6.11
N PRO A 146 -16.66 15.09 6.99
CA PRO A 146 -15.66 14.10 7.38
C PRO A 146 -16.35 12.84 7.91
N LEU A 147 -15.78 11.68 7.63
CA LEU A 147 -16.33 10.37 7.96
C LEU A 147 -15.31 9.58 8.78
N ILE A 148 -15.76 9.07 9.92
CA ILE A 148 -15.07 8.02 10.67
C ILE A 148 -15.83 6.71 10.40
N VAL A 149 -15.17 5.79 9.72
CA VAL A 149 -15.76 4.50 9.38
C VAL A 149 -15.75 3.59 10.60
N ILE A 150 -16.91 3.05 10.94
CA ILE A 150 -17.06 2.00 11.95
C ILE A 150 -16.91 0.66 11.23
N LEU A 151 -15.83 -0.05 11.53
CA LEU A 151 -15.58 -1.37 10.97
C LEU A 151 -16.14 -2.46 11.89
N PRO A 152 -16.72 -3.53 11.33
CA PRO A 152 -17.18 -4.68 12.10
C PRO A 152 -15.98 -5.41 12.75
N PRO A 153 -16.20 -6.08 13.90
CA PRO A 153 -15.21 -6.99 14.45
C PRO A 153 -14.87 -8.11 13.45
N SER A 154 -13.61 -8.50 13.41
CA SER A 154 -13.18 -9.63 12.58
C SER A 154 -13.59 -10.96 13.22
N GLY A 155 -13.91 -11.95 12.38
CA GLY A 155 -14.36 -13.28 12.83
C GLY A 155 -13.28 -14.10 13.56
N ASP A 156 -12.01 -13.72 13.41
CA ASP A 156 -10.84 -14.33 14.04
C ASP A 156 -10.44 -13.66 15.37
N ALA A 157 -11.28 -12.76 15.89
CA ALA A 157 -10.99 -11.91 17.04
C ALA A 157 -9.76 -10.99 16.87
N GLY A 158 -9.21 -10.87 15.66
CA GLY A 158 -8.17 -9.89 15.33
C GLY A 158 -8.74 -8.49 15.16
N PRO A 159 -7.88 -7.49 14.88
CA PRO A 159 -8.34 -6.15 14.51
C PRO A 159 -9.29 -6.20 13.30
N PRO A 160 -10.22 -5.24 13.15
CA PRO A 160 -11.06 -5.13 11.97
C PRO A 160 -10.26 -5.05 10.66
N ALA A 161 -10.83 -5.57 9.58
CA ALA A 161 -10.28 -5.43 8.23
C ALA A 161 -10.63 -4.06 7.62
N THR A 162 -9.70 -3.51 6.84
CA THR A 162 -9.87 -2.28 6.06
C THR A 162 -9.86 -2.63 4.58
N PHE A 163 -8.75 -2.38 3.89
CA PHE A 163 -8.58 -2.79 2.51
C PHE A 163 -8.45 -4.30 2.39
N GLY A 164 -8.76 -4.83 1.22
CA GLY A 164 -8.53 -6.23 0.91
C GLY A 164 -8.64 -6.48 -0.57
N PHE A 165 -8.24 -7.68 -1.00
CA PHE A 165 -8.49 -8.13 -2.36
C PHE A 165 -8.90 -9.59 -2.43
N THR A 166 -9.54 -9.93 -3.54
CA THR A 166 -9.65 -11.31 -4.02
C THR A 166 -9.17 -11.34 -5.48
N ILE A 167 -8.29 -12.27 -5.81
CA ILE A 167 -7.99 -12.61 -7.21
C ILE A 167 -8.54 -13.99 -7.52
N ILE A 168 -9.32 -14.08 -8.58
CA ILE A 168 -9.87 -15.34 -9.08
C ILE A 168 -9.25 -15.59 -10.44
N THR A 169 -8.57 -16.73 -10.58
CA THR A 169 -8.11 -17.29 -11.85
C THR A 169 -8.89 -18.57 -12.15
N THR A 170 -8.55 -19.25 -13.24
CA THR A 170 -9.14 -20.56 -13.60
C THR A 170 -8.92 -21.65 -12.57
N SER A 171 -7.81 -21.60 -11.81
CA SER A 171 -7.41 -22.67 -10.88
C SER A 171 -7.00 -22.18 -9.49
N VAL A 172 -6.88 -20.88 -9.26
CA VAL A 172 -6.42 -20.30 -8.00
C VAL A 172 -7.38 -19.18 -7.57
N SER A 173 -7.64 -19.14 -6.26
CA SER A 173 -8.28 -18.00 -5.60
C SER A 173 -7.35 -17.48 -4.52
N LEU A 174 -6.88 -16.25 -4.67
CA LEU A 174 -6.05 -15.56 -3.67
C LEU A 174 -6.92 -14.57 -2.91
N PHE A 175 -6.75 -14.51 -1.60
CA PHE A 175 -7.46 -13.57 -0.74
C PHE A 175 -6.49 -12.98 0.28
N TYR A 176 -6.64 -11.68 0.53
CA TYR A 176 -5.93 -10.97 1.58
C TYR A 176 -6.79 -9.82 2.10
N ASP A 177 -6.66 -9.54 3.39
CA ASP A 177 -7.21 -8.35 4.03
C ASP A 177 -6.14 -7.62 4.86
N GLU A 178 -6.14 -6.30 4.76
CA GLU A 178 -5.29 -5.39 5.53
C GLU A 178 -6.03 -5.03 6.82
N ARG A 179 -5.39 -5.27 7.96
CA ARG A 179 -5.98 -5.00 9.27
C ARG A 179 -5.74 -3.56 9.71
N VAL A 180 -6.67 -3.01 10.50
CA VAL A 180 -6.47 -1.68 11.12
C VAL A 180 -5.26 -1.74 12.05
N SER A 181 -4.14 -1.22 11.58
CA SER A 181 -2.93 -1.02 12.38
C SER A 181 -2.88 0.39 13.01
N ASN A 182 -3.68 1.33 12.49
CA ASN A 182 -3.72 2.70 13.01
C ASN A 182 -5.07 3.39 12.80
N PRO A 183 -5.45 4.37 13.64
CA PRO A 183 -6.73 5.10 13.52
C PRO A 183 -6.87 5.93 12.24
N GLY A 184 -5.77 6.28 11.56
CA GLY A 184 -5.79 7.08 10.34
C GLY A 184 -6.45 6.35 9.16
N SER A 185 -6.44 5.02 9.15
CA SER A 185 -7.01 4.22 8.05
C SER A 185 -8.53 4.30 7.94
N VAL A 186 -9.22 4.70 9.02
CA VAL A 186 -10.69 4.77 9.08
C VAL A 186 -11.26 6.19 9.07
N ARG A 187 -10.40 7.21 9.04
CA ARG A 187 -10.80 8.63 9.06
C ARG A 187 -10.62 9.25 7.68
N PHE A 188 -11.69 9.82 7.13
CA PHE A 188 -11.70 10.45 5.81
C PHE A 188 -12.18 11.90 5.92
N ALA A 189 -11.39 12.85 5.47
CA ALA A 189 -11.86 14.20 5.20
C ALA A 189 -12.87 14.21 4.02
N VAL A 190 -13.53 15.34 3.81
CA VAL A 190 -14.45 15.53 2.67
C VAL A 190 -13.67 15.41 1.36
N GLY A 191 -14.11 14.52 0.47
CA GLY A 191 -13.44 14.26 -0.80
C GLY A 191 -12.12 13.48 -0.70
N GLU A 192 -11.68 13.11 0.51
CA GLU A 192 -10.44 12.36 0.69
C GLU A 192 -10.56 10.98 0.03
N THR A 193 -9.52 10.61 -0.71
CA THR A 193 -9.34 9.26 -1.23
C THR A 193 -8.15 8.61 -0.57
N LYS A 194 -8.38 7.51 0.16
CA LYS A 194 -7.31 6.62 0.59
C LYS A 194 -7.05 5.57 -0.48
N ARG A 195 -5.79 5.18 -0.62
CA ARG A 195 -5.34 4.23 -1.64
C ARG A 195 -4.52 3.12 -1.01
N TRP A 196 -4.82 1.89 -1.39
CA TRP A 196 -4.00 0.74 -1.10
C TRP A 196 -3.48 0.12 -2.40
N VAL A 197 -2.19 -0.17 -2.46
CA VAL A 197 -1.55 -0.76 -3.64
C VAL A 197 -1.21 -2.22 -3.35
N VAL A 198 -1.70 -3.09 -4.23
CA VAL A 198 -1.45 -4.53 -4.24
C VAL A 198 -0.44 -4.83 -5.32
N ASP A 199 0.56 -5.64 -5.02
CA ASP A 199 1.53 -6.16 -5.98
C ASP A 199 1.60 -7.68 -5.80
N ILE A 200 1.45 -8.44 -6.88
CA ILE A 200 1.46 -9.91 -6.88
C ILE A 200 2.37 -10.38 -8.00
N GLU A 201 3.29 -11.29 -7.68
CA GLU A 201 4.16 -11.89 -8.69
C GLU A 201 3.33 -12.71 -9.68
N ALA A 202 3.59 -12.56 -10.98
CA ALA A 202 2.84 -13.29 -12.00
C ALA A 202 2.99 -14.81 -11.87
N SER A 203 4.08 -15.28 -11.25
CA SER A 203 4.37 -16.68 -10.93
C SER A 203 3.31 -17.32 -10.02
N GLU A 204 2.69 -16.54 -9.13
CA GLU A 204 1.63 -16.95 -8.20
C GLU A 204 0.26 -17.11 -8.87
N LEU A 205 0.12 -16.63 -10.10
CA LEU A 205 -1.14 -16.64 -10.84
C LEU A 205 -1.20 -17.80 -11.83
N SER A 206 -2.41 -18.26 -12.13
CA SER A 206 -2.64 -19.28 -13.17
C SER A 206 -2.85 -18.61 -14.52
N PRO A 207 -2.30 -19.15 -15.63
CA PRO A 207 -2.53 -18.61 -16.97
C PRO A 207 -4.02 -18.50 -17.34
N GLY A 208 -4.35 -17.47 -18.12
CA GLY A 208 -5.70 -17.19 -18.61
C GLY A 208 -6.28 -15.88 -18.05
N MET A 209 -7.60 -15.72 -18.22
CA MET A 209 -8.32 -14.56 -17.71
C MET A 209 -8.41 -14.62 -16.17
N ALA A 210 -8.04 -13.52 -15.52
CA ALA A 210 -8.13 -13.34 -14.08
C ALA A 210 -9.03 -12.14 -13.73
N GLN A 211 -9.65 -12.20 -12.56
CA GLN A 211 -10.48 -11.13 -12.02
C GLN A 211 -9.93 -10.67 -10.67
N PHE A 212 -9.71 -9.36 -10.52
CA PHE A 212 -9.31 -8.71 -9.29
C PHE A 212 -10.48 -7.93 -8.67
N TYR A 213 -10.78 -8.24 -7.42
CA TYR A 213 -11.78 -7.59 -6.60
C TYR A 213 -11.10 -6.85 -5.45
N GLY A 214 -10.84 -5.56 -5.61
CA GLY A 214 -10.44 -4.71 -4.50
C GLY A 214 -11.61 -4.39 -3.58
N SER A 215 -11.38 -4.29 -2.27
CA SER A 215 -12.41 -3.94 -1.31
C SER A 215 -11.93 -3.00 -0.21
N PHE A 216 -12.88 -2.34 0.45
CA PHE A 216 -12.72 -1.74 1.77
C PHE A 216 -13.86 -2.22 2.66
N ASP A 217 -13.56 -2.82 3.81
CA ASP A 217 -14.54 -3.46 4.71
C ASP A 217 -15.43 -4.48 3.97
N GLY A 218 -14.82 -5.27 3.09
CA GLY A 218 -15.53 -6.23 2.24
C GLY A 218 -16.39 -5.62 1.12
N ILE A 219 -16.60 -4.31 1.10
CA ILE A 219 -17.35 -3.61 0.05
C ILE A 219 -16.49 -3.49 -1.20
N ARG A 220 -17.04 -3.92 -2.34
CA ARG A 220 -16.34 -4.04 -3.62
C ARG A 220 -16.91 -3.05 -4.65
N PRO A 221 -16.12 -2.63 -5.66
CA PRO A 221 -16.67 -1.94 -6.82
C PRO A 221 -17.65 -2.84 -7.56
N ALA A 222 -18.59 -2.24 -8.29
CA ALA A 222 -19.62 -2.97 -9.03
C ALA A 222 -19.07 -3.90 -10.13
N ARG A 223 -17.86 -3.64 -10.62
CA ARG A 223 -17.18 -4.47 -11.62
C ARG A 223 -15.75 -4.78 -11.14
N PRO A 224 -15.29 -6.03 -11.24
CA PRO A 224 -13.88 -6.35 -11.01
C PRO A 224 -13.01 -5.79 -12.12
N LEU A 225 -11.71 -5.69 -11.86
CA LEU A 225 -10.72 -5.54 -12.92
C LEU A 225 -10.51 -6.91 -13.57
N SER A 226 -10.55 -6.96 -14.89
CA SER A 226 -10.13 -8.14 -15.64
C SER A 226 -8.72 -7.93 -16.18
N PHE A 227 -7.89 -8.96 -16.11
CA PHE A 227 -6.56 -8.93 -16.69
C PHE A 227 -6.16 -10.33 -17.19
N MET A 228 -5.21 -10.37 -18.14
CA MET A 228 -4.72 -11.61 -18.73
C MET A 228 -3.40 -12.04 -18.09
N VAL A 229 -3.34 -13.29 -17.63
CA VAL A 229 -2.08 -13.93 -17.22
C VAL A 229 -1.57 -14.74 -18.41
N LEU A 230 -0.56 -14.21 -19.08
CA LEU A 230 0.13 -14.89 -20.17
C LEU A 230 1.11 -15.94 -19.58
N PRO A 231 1.36 -17.04 -20.29
CA PRO A 231 2.26 -18.10 -19.83
C PRO A 231 3.71 -17.65 -19.58
#